data_AF-A0A7V9QYQ1-F1
#
_entry.id   AF-A0A7V9QYQ1-F1
#
_cell.length_a   1.000
_cell.length_b   1.000
_cell.length_c   1.000
_cell.angle_alpha   90.00
_cell.angle_beta   90.00
_cell.angle_gamma   90.00
#
_symmetry.space_group_name_H-M   'P 1'
#
loop_
_entity.id
_entity.type
_entity.pdbx_description
1 polymer ?
#
loop_
_entity_poly.entity_id
_entity_poly.type
_entity_poly.pdbx_seq_one_letter_code
_entity_poly.pdbx_strand_id
1 'polypeptide(L)' 'MANRLASATSPYLQQHKDNPVDWWEWGPDAFAEAGRRDVPVLLSVGYAACHWCLEVAPSTAVGEF' A
#
# COMPACT_ATOMS: atom_id res chain seq x y z
N MET A 1 -1.88 9.79 9.33
CA MET A 1 -1.07 8.87 10.17
C MET A 1 -0.26 8.07 9.18
N ALA A 2 1.06 8.17 9.21
CA ALA A 2 1.90 7.55 8.18
C ALA A 2 2.16 6.07 8.51
N ASN A 3 2.01 5.18 7.51
CA ASN A 3 2.38 3.77 7.58
C ASN A 3 3.88 3.56 7.29
N ARG A 4 4.32 2.30 7.26
CA ARG A 4 5.74 1.92 7.12
C ARG A 4 6.38 2.39 5.81
N LEU A 5 5.60 2.68 4.77
CA LEU A 5 6.14 3.17 3.49
C LEU A 5 6.71 4.59 3.56
N ALA A 6 6.52 5.31 4.67
CA ALA A 6 7.13 6.63 4.89
C ALA A 6 8.67 6.60 4.83
N SER A 7 9.29 5.46 5.16
CA SER A 7 10.75 5.26 5.11
C SER A 7 11.23 4.55 3.84
N ALA A 8 10.34 4.22 2.90
CA ALA A 8 10.72 3.49 1.69
C ALA A 8 11.63 4.34 0.80
N THR A 9 12.62 3.74 0.15
CA THR A 9 13.50 4.45 -0.79
C THR A 9 12.78 4.83 -2.09
N SER A 10 11.76 4.06 -2.48
CA SER A 10 11.01 4.27 -3.71
C SER A 10 10.04 5.46 -3.58
N PRO A 11 10.13 6.48 -4.46
CA PRO A 11 9.16 7.56 -4.48
C PRO A 11 7.72 7.10 -4.74
N TYR A 12 7.53 5.99 -5.49
CA TYR A 12 6.22 5.40 -5.73
C TYR A 12 5.59 4.87 -4.43
N LEU A 13 6.36 4.16 -3.61
CA LEU A 13 5.87 3.62 -2.34
C LEU A 13 5.56 4.74 -1.34
N GLN A 14 6.38 5.79 -1.30
CA GLN A 14 6.14 6.94 -0.43
C GLN A 14 4.82 7.67 -0.74
N GLN A 15 4.30 7.60 -1.97
CA GLN A 15 2.99 8.19 -2.30
C GLN A 15 1.84 7.52 -1.54
N HIS A 16 2.02 6.27 -1.11
CA HIS A 16 1.03 5.51 -0.34
C HIS A 16 1.24 5.56 1.17
N LYS A 17 2.20 6.36 1.67
CA LYS A 17 2.57 6.41 3.08
C LYS A 17 1.43 6.85 4.01
N ASP A 18 0.51 7.68 3.51
CA ASP A 18 -0.60 8.21 4.30
C ASP A 18 -1.92 7.44 4.09
N ASN A 19 -1.91 6.39 3.28
CA ASN A 19 -3.07 5.53 3.08
C ASN A 19 -3.42 4.80 4.39
N PRO A 20 -4.72 4.59 4.67
CA PRO A 20 -5.16 3.94 5.92
C PRO A 20 -4.83 2.44 5.97
N VAL A 21 -4.45 1.85 4.83
CA VAL A 21 -3.96 0.47 4.77
C VAL A 21 -2.56 0.43 5.40
N ASP A 22 -2.36 -0.54 6.28
CA ASP A 22 -1.09 -0.79 6.95
C ASP A 22 -0.09 -1.46 6.01
N TRP A 23 0.37 -0.74 4.98
CA TRP A 23 1.27 -1.26 3.96
C TRP A 23 2.63 -1.67 4.53
N TRP A 24 3.17 -2.74 3.98
CA TRP A 24 4.53 -3.24 4.20
C TRP A 24 5.29 -3.22 2.88
N GLU A 25 6.59 -2.91 2.93
CA GLU A 25 7.47 -3.22 1.80
C GLU A 25 7.59 -4.75 1.64
N TRP A 26 7.95 -5.19 0.43
CA TRP A 26 8.18 -6.60 0.18
C TRP A 26 9.34 -7.12 1.04
N GLY A 27 9.09 -8.15 1.85
CA GLY A 27 10.11 -8.72 2.71
C GLY A 27 9.57 -9.82 3.61
N PRO A 28 10.46 -10.56 4.29
CA PRO A 28 10.08 -11.70 5.14
C PRO A 28 9.18 -11.28 6.32
N ASP A 29 9.34 -10.07 6.85
CA ASP A 29 8.59 -9.59 8.01
C ASP A 29 7.08 -9.49 7.73
N ALA A 30 6.69 -9.11 6.52
CA ALA A 30 5.28 -9.03 6.12
C ALA A 30 4.62 -10.43 6.12
N PHE A 31 5.35 -11.45 5.67
CA PHE A 31 4.87 -12.84 5.67
C PHE A 31 4.87 -13.44 7.08
N ALA A 32 5.87 -13.13 7.90
CA ALA A 32 5.92 -13.57 9.29
C ALA A 32 4.73 -13.01 10.09
N GLU A 33 4.40 -11.73 9.88
CA GLU A 33 3.24 -11.09 10.52
C GLU A 33 1.90 -11.67 10.03
N ALA A 34 1.77 -11.93 8.73
CA ALA A 34 0.58 -12.58 8.17
C ALA A 34 0.40 -14.00 8.75
N GLY A 35 1.48 -14.78 8.86
CA GLY A 35 1.47 -16.11 9.48
C GLY A 35 1.14 -16.07 10.97
N ARG A 36 1.68 -15.10 11.72
CA ARG A 36 1.36 -14.89 13.14
C ARG A 36 -0.13 -14.58 13.36
N ARG A 37 -0.74 -13.86 12.43
CA ARG A 37 -2.15 -13.43 12.49
C ARG A 37 -3.12 -14.43 11.84
N ASP A 38 -2.63 -15.46 11.17
CA ASP A 38 -3.42 -16.41 10.37
C ASP A 38 -4.34 -15.70 9.36
N VAL A 39 -3.77 -14.76 8.60
CA VAL A 39 -4.48 -14.00 7.56
C VAL A 39 -3.72 -14.05 6.23
N PRO A 40 -4.40 -13.98 5.09
CA PRO A 40 -3.74 -13.96 3.80
C PRO A 40 -2.96 -12.65 3.57
N VAL A 41 -1.99 -12.71 2.65
CA VAL A 41 -1.27 -11.53 2.15
C VAL A 41 -1.95 -10.99 0.91
N LEU A 42 -2.34 -9.72 0.94
CA LEU A 42 -2.70 -8.96 -0.27
C LEU A 42 -1.42 -8.38 -0.88
N LEU A 43 -0.99 -8.93 -2.02
CA LEU A 43 0.13 -8.40 -2.79
C LEU A 43 -0.36 -7.41 -3.84
N SER A 44 0.03 -6.14 -3.71
CA SER A 44 -0.20 -5.10 -4.71
C SER A 44 1.12 -4.70 -5.35
N VAL A 45 1.18 -4.69 -6.69
CA VAL A 45 2.40 -4.39 -7.47
C VAL A 45 2.08 -3.29 -8.47
N GLY A 46 2.94 -2.28 -8.53
CA GLY A 46 2.80 -1.16 -9.45
C GLY A 46 4.09 -0.36 -9.60
N TYR A 47 4.05 0.70 -10.39
CA TYR A 47 5.19 1.57 -10.65
C TYR A 47 4.74 2.99 -11.00
N ALA A 48 5.63 3.98 -10.83
CA ALA A 48 5.30 5.40 -10.93
C ALA A 48 4.80 5.90 -12.29
N ALA A 49 4.99 5.15 -13.38
CA ALA A 49 4.49 5.53 -14.70
C ALA A 49 3.28 4.68 -15.14
N CYS A 50 2.75 3.86 -14.24
CA CYS A 50 1.57 3.05 -14.50
C CYS A 50 0.32 3.91 -14.40
N HIS A 51 -0.34 4.16 -15.54
CA HIS A 51 -1.58 4.93 -15.61
C HIS A 51 -2.62 4.43 -14.60
N TRP A 52 -2.87 3.12 -14.56
CA TRP A 52 -3.87 2.49 -13.69
C TRP A 52 -3.45 2.32 -12.22
N CYS A 53 -2.16 2.45 -11.91
CA CYS A 53 -1.66 2.27 -10.54
C CYS A 53 -1.66 3.59 -9.75
N LEU A 54 -1.53 4.71 -10.47
CA LEU A 54 -1.61 6.06 -9.93
C LEU A 54 -3.05 6.55 -9.80
N GLU A 55 -4.02 5.90 -10.46
CA GLU A 55 -5.44 6.18 -10.25
C GLU A 55 -5.85 5.81 -8.82
N VAL A 56 -5.63 6.74 -7.89
CA VAL A 56 -6.58 6.96 -6.83
C VAL A 56 -7.80 7.58 -7.52
N ALA A 57 -8.77 6.76 -7.91
CA ALA A 57 -10.08 7.28 -8.26
C ALA A 57 -10.60 8.03 -7.02
N PRO A 58 -10.80 9.36 -7.07
CA PRO A 58 -11.41 10.09 -5.96
C PRO A 58 -12.82 9.54 -5.62
N SER A 59 -13.43 8.78 -6.54
CA SER A 59 -14.74 8.13 -6.40
C SER A 59 -14.75 6.76 -5.70
N THR A 60 -13.63 6.29 -5.14
CA THR A 60 -13.67 5.13 -4.21
C THR A 60 -13.84 5.55 -2.75
N ALA A 61 -14.00 6.85 -2.49
CA ALA A 61 -14.72 7.32 -1.31
C ALA A 61 -16.18 6.87 -1.46
N VAL A 62 -16.66 6.13 -0.47
CA VAL A 62 -18.10 6.00 -0.21
C VAL A 62 -18.71 7.40 -0.10
N GLY A 63 -19.37 7.86 -1.16
CA GLY A 63 -20.18 9.08 -1.14
C GLY A 63 -19.72 10.16 -2.11
N GLU A 64 -20.65 10.48 -3.02
CA GLU A 64 -20.85 11.77 -3.70
C GLU A 64 -20.07 12.05 -5.00
N PHE A 65 -20.82 11.79 -6.09
CA PHE A 65 -20.68 12.19 -7.52
C PHE A 65 -19.69 11.42 -8.40
#